data_AF-A0A963R2N7-F1
#
_entry.id   AF-A0A963R2N7-F1
#
_cell.length_a   1.000
_cell.length_b   1.000
_cell.length_c   1.000
_cell.angle_alpha   90.00
_cell.angle_beta   90.00
_cell.angle_gamma   90.00
#
_symmetry.space_group_name_H-M   'P 1'
#
loop_
_entity.id
_entity.type
_entity.pdbx_description
1 polymer ?
#
loop_
_entity_poly.entity_id
_entity_poly.type
_entity_poly.pdbx_seq_one_letter_code
_entity_poly.pdbx_strand_id
1 'polypeptide(L)'
;CHTATGRGVPGAYPPLGSDFRALAVKPDGRRYLVLAVTRGVSGPLVVEGKPFRNVMPAQSGLDDASVAAVLNHVGTVIAKSGPPFKAFTAKEVATARASGQAITAADVARLHATVGGG
;
A
#
# COMPACT_ATOMS: atom_id res chain seq x y z
N CYS A 1 -2.63 12.23 -5.32
CA CYS A 1 -3.30 12.10 -4.00
C CYS A 1 -2.31 12.21 -2.84
N HIS A 2 -1.31 11.34 -2.73
CA HIS A 2 -0.35 11.37 -1.60
C HIS A 2 0.65 12.55 -1.59
N THR A 3 0.55 13.47 -2.56
CA THR A 3 1.49 14.58 -2.85
C THR A 3 2.87 14.09 -3.30
N ALA A 4 3.72 14.98 -3.82
CA ALA A 4 5.09 14.66 -4.20
C ALA A 4 5.97 14.23 -3.00
N THR A 5 5.63 14.68 -1.79
CA THR A 5 6.37 14.33 -0.56
C THR A 5 5.87 13.07 0.12
N GLY A 6 4.75 12.49 -0.35
CA GLY A 6 4.06 11.38 0.30
C GLY A 6 3.43 11.69 1.65
N ARG A 7 3.40 12.96 2.09
CA ARG A 7 2.76 13.36 3.35
C ARG A 7 1.24 13.29 3.33
N GLY A 8 0.65 13.08 2.16
CA GLY A 8 -0.80 13.08 1.99
C GLY A 8 -1.43 14.43 2.30
N VAL A 9 -2.73 14.40 2.56
CA VAL A 9 -3.54 15.54 2.99
C VAL A 9 -4.33 15.09 4.21
N PRO A 10 -4.13 15.70 5.40
CA PRO A 10 -4.83 15.29 6.61
C PRO A 10 -6.34 15.16 6.41
N GLY A 11 -6.92 14.04 6.86
CA GLY A 11 -8.35 13.73 6.70
C GLY A 11 -8.78 13.26 5.31
N ALA A 12 -7.96 13.48 4.27
CA ALA A 12 -8.31 13.12 2.88
C ALA A 12 -7.41 12.02 2.28
N TYR A 13 -6.09 12.17 2.32
CA TYR A 13 -5.15 11.21 1.74
C TYR A 13 -4.11 10.81 2.79
N PRO A 14 -3.94 9.51 3.09
CA PRO A 14 -3.02 9.07 4.13
C PRO A 14 -1.55 9.33 3.75
N PRO A 15 -0.67 9.52 4.74
CA PRO A 15 0.76 9.56 4.51
C PRO A 15 1.29 8.18 4.08
N LEU A 16 2.41 8.17 3.35
CA LEU A 16 3.14 6.96 2.95
C LEU A 16 4.46 6.85 3.72
N GLY A 17 4.39 6.90 5.05
CA GLY A 17 5.55 7.00 5.95
C GLY A 17 5.92 5.69 6.64
N SER A 18 5.98 5.72 7.98
CA SER A 18 6.43 4.59 8.79
C SER A 18 5.51 3.39 8.72
N ASP A 19 4.20 3.60 8.55
CA ASP A 19 3.23 2.50 8.41
C ASP A 19 3.52 1.68 7.14
N PHE A 20 3.85 2.36 6.03
CA PHE A 20 4.28 1.68 4.80
C PHE A 20 5.49 0.77 5.05
N ARG A 21 6.54 1.28 5.71
CA ARG A 21 7.76 0.48 5.97
C ARG A 21 7.52 -0.65 6.96
N ALA A 22 6.68 -0.43 7.97
CA ALA A 22 6.27 -1.48 8.90
C ALA A 22 5.53 -2.62 8.16
N LEU A 23 4.69 -2.31 7.17
CA LEU A 23 4.03 -3.29 6.33
C LEU A 23 5.00 -3.98 5.36
N ALA A 24 5.95 -3.24 4.78
CA ALA A 24 6.88 -3.74 3.76
C ALA A 24 7.87 -4.81 4.27
N VAL A 25 8.02 -4.98 5.58
CA VAL A 25 8.86 -6.03 6.19
C VAL A 25 8.10 -7.31 6.54
N LYS A 26 6.77 -7.31 6.44
CA LYS A 26 5.90 -8.45 6.77
C LYS A 26 5.40 -9.14 5.48
N PRO A 27 5.42 -10.48 5.36
CA PRO A 27 4.90 -11.17 4.17
C PRO A 27 3.46 -10.74 3.79
N ASP A 28 2.55 -10.72 4.75
CA ASP A 28 1.16 -10.33 4.50
C ASP A 28 1.01 -8.82 4.26
N GLY A 29 1.86 -8.00 4.90
CA GLY A 29 1.90 -6.55 4.68
C GLY A 29 2.36 -6.20 3.27
N ARG A 30 3.36 -6.92 2.74
CA ARG A 30 3.81 -6.78 1.35
C ARG A 30 2.72 -7.17 0.36
N ARG A 31 2.01 -8.27 0.60
CA ARG A 31 0.84 -8.66 -0.20
C ARG A 31 -0.23 -7.58 -0.16
N TYR A 32 -0.55 -7.03 1.02
CA TYR A 32 -1.48 -5.92 1.16
C TYR A 32 -1.07 -4.71 0.31
N LEU A 33 0.19 -4.27 0.38
CA LEU A 33 0.68 -3.11 -0.37
C LEU A 33 0.53 -3.29 -1.89
N VAL A 34 0.77 -4.50 -2.40
CA VAL A 34 0.51 -4.82 -3.81
C VAL A 34 -0.98 -4.73 -4.15
N LEU A 35 -1.85 -5.25 -3.28
CA LEU A 35 -3.30 -5.20 -3.50
C LEU A 35 -3.86 -3.78 -3.38
N ALA A 36 -3.32 -2.93 -2.51
CA ALA A 36 -3.70 -1.52 -2.42
C ALA A 36 -3.48 -0.79 -3.76
N VAL A 37 -2.38 -1.07 -4.46
CA VAL A 37 -2.11 -0.49 -5.79
C VAL A 37 -2.99 -1.13 -6.87
N THR A 38 -3.11 -2.45 -6.88
CA THR A 38 -3.72 -3.20 -8.00
C THR A 38 -5.23 -3.39 -7.91
N ARG A 39 -5.81 -3.30 -6.71
CA ARG A 39 -7.25 -3.46 -6.42
C ARG A 39 -7.88 -2.21 -5.83
N GLY A 40 -7.07 -1.25 -5.43
CA GLY A 40 -7.53 -0.06 -4.73
C GLY A 40 -7.88 -0.33 -3.28
N VAL A 41 -8.31 0.72 -2.59
CA VAL A 41 -8.71 0.70 -1.17
C VAL A 41 -9.98 1.53 -1.03
N SER A 42 -10.99 1.01 -0.34
CA SER A 42 -12.24 1.74 -0.10
C SER A 42 -12.79 1.44 1.28
N GLY A 43 -13.20 2.48 1.99
CA GLY A 43 -13.80 2.37 3.32
C GLY A 43 -12.90 2.88 4.45
N PRO A 44 -13.27 2.61 5.71
CA PRO A 44 -12.53 3.06 6.87
C PRO A 44 -11.11 2.47 6.90
N LEU A 45 -10.12 3.32 7.14
CA LEU A 45 -8.72 2.97 7.24
C LEU A 45 -8.07 3.82 8.33
N VAL A 46 -7.16 3.27 9.12
CA VAL A 46 -6.33 4.06 10.05
C VAL A 46 -4.91 3.98 9.56
N VAL A 47 -4.22 5.10 9.37
CA VAL A 47 -2.81 5.11 8.94
C VAL A 47 -2.06 6.07 9.84
N GLU A 48 -1.01 5.57 10.50
CA GLU A 48 -0.21 6.33 11.47
C GLU A 48 -1.09 6.98 12.56
N GLY A 49 -2.04 6.23 13.10
CA GLY A 49 -2.99 6.62 14.14
C GLY A 49 -4.12 7.53 13.68
N LYS A 50 -4.22 7.85 12.38
CA LYS A 50 -5.20 8.81 11.86
C LYS A 50 -6.28 8.13 11.02
N PRO A 51 -7.58 8.41 11.24
CA PRO A 51 -8.65 7.81 10.46
C PRO A 51 -8.82 8.47 9.09
N PHE A 52 -9.11 7.64 8.09
CA PHE A 52 -9.44 8.01 6.71
C PHE A 52 -10.66 7.20 6.23
N ARG A 53 -11.46 7.77 5.32
CA ARG A 53 -12.67 7.13 4.77
C ARG A 53 -12.85 7.35 3.26
N ASN A 54 -11.73 7.51 2.55
CA ASN A 54 -11.72 7.81 1.12
C ASN A 54 -11.49 6.57 0.27
N VAL A 55 -11.64 6.76 -1.05
CA VAL A 55 -11.38 5.74 -2.06
C VAL A 55 -10.03 6.02 -2.72
N MET A 56 -9.18 5.00 -2.76
CA MET A 56 -8.02 4.90 -3.65
C MET A 56 -8.40 3.95 -4.79
N PRO A 57 -8.64 4.45 -6.02
CA PRO A 57 -8.93 3.58 -7.17
C PRO A 57 -7.76 2.64 -7.49
N ALA A 58 -8.08 1.49 -8.07
CA ALA A 58 -7.07 0.58 -8.62
C ALA A 58 -6.26 1.26 -9.73
N GLN A 59 -4.95 1.08 -9.73
CA GLN A 59 -4.05 1.60 -10.75
C GLN A 59 -3.91 0.57 -11.90
N SER A 60 -4.98 0.38 -12.67
CA SER A 60 -5.13 -0.72 -13.63
C SER A 60 -4.17 -0.67 -14.83
N GLY A 61 -3.59 0.49 -15.15
CA GLY A 61 -2.63 0.65 -16.26
C GLY A 61 -1.21 0.16 -15.97
N LEU A 62 -0.92 -0.31 -14.74
CA LEU A 62 0.42 -0.72 -14.35
C LEU A 62 0.63 -2.24 -14.46
N ASP A 63 1.69 -2.60 -15.17
CA ASP A 63 2.22 -3.97 -15.15
C ASP A 63 2.92 -4.30 -13.82
N ASP A 64 3.33 -5.55 -13.64
CA ASP A 64 3.90 -6.01 -12.38
C ASP A 64 5.26 -5.37 -12.05
N ALA A 65 6.05 -5.06 -13.08
CA ALA A 65 7.31 -4.36 -12.92
C ALA A 65 7.10 -2.91 -12.47
N SER A 66 6.12 -2.22 -13.05
CA SER A 66 5.78 -0.83 -12.70
C SER A 66 5.21 -0.73 -11.28
N VAL A 67 4.38 -1.68 -10.87
CA VAL A 67 3.89 -1.74 -9.48
C VAL A 67 5.04 -1.96 -8.50
N ALA A 68 5.96 -2.89 -8.79
CA ALA A 68 7.14 -3.11 -7.95
C ALA A 68 8.02 -1.84 -7.87
N ALA A 69 8.23 -1.16 -9.01
CA ALA A 69 8.99 0.08 -9.07
C ALA A 69 8.36 1.20 -8.23
N VAL A 70 7.03 1.38 -8.30
CA VAL A 70 6.30 2.37 -7.49
C VAL A 70 6.44 2.06 -6.00
N LEU A 71 6.22 0.82 -5.58
CA LEU A 71 6.37 0.42 -4.17
C LEU A 71 7.80 0.64 -3.66
N ASN A 72 8.81 0.32 -4.48
CA ASN A 72 10.20 0.56 -4.15
C ASN A 72 10.52 2.06 -4.08
N HIS A 73 9.98 2.88 -4.98
CA HIS A 73 10.12 4.33 -4.92
C HIS A 73 9.51 4.91 -3.64
N VAL A 74 8.29 4.47 -3.27
CA VAL A 74 7.67 4.87 -2.01
C VAL A 74 8.55 4.47 -0.83
N GLY A 75 9.02 3.23 -0.77
CA GLY A 75 9.83 2.75 0.35
C GLY A 75 11.21 3.42 0.47
N THR A 76 11.80 3.88 -0.62
CA THR A 76 13.18 4.41 -0.64
C THR A 76 13.26 5.94 -0.68
N VAL A 77 12.37 6.60 -1.41
CA VAL A 77 12.38 8.06 -1.62
C VAL A 77 11.43 8.79 -0.68
N ILE A 78 10.26 8.20 -0.42
CA ILE A 78 9.16 8.84 0.31
C ILE A 78 9.16 8.46 1.80
N ALA A 79 9.03 7.18 2.09
CA ALA A 79 9.01 6.65 3.44
C ALA A 79 10.44 6.64 4.00
N LYS A 80 10.82 7.70 4.72
CA LYS A 80 12.17 7.82 5.31
C LYS A 80 12.28 7.26 6.73
N SER A 81 11.17 6.90 7.37
CA SER A 81 11.08 6.37 8.73
C SER A 81 10.56 4.93 8.75
N GLY A 82 11.03 4.11 9.68
CA GLY A 82 10.64 2.70 9.82
C GLY A 82 11.74 1.72 9.36
N PRO A 83 11.51 0.41 9.53
CA PRO A 83 12.54 -0.60 9.33
C PRO A 83 12.98 -0.70 7.86
N PRO A 84 14.23 -1.13 7.58
CA PRO A 84 14.65 -1.43 6.23
C PRO A 84 13.85 -2.61 5.67
N PHE A 85 13.53 -2.58 4.39
CA PHE A 85 12.73 -3.61 3.72
C PHE A 85 13.48 -4.18 2.51
N LYS A 86 13.12 -5.40 2.10
CA LYS A 86 13.62 -5.99 0.86
C LYS A 86 12.89 -5.40 -0.34
N ALA A 87 13.59 -5.11 -1.44
CA ALA A 87 12.96 -4.59 -2.65
C ALA A 87 11.83 -5.51 -3.14
N PHE A 88 10.71 -4.93 -3.56
CA PHE A 88 9.63 -5.62 -4.27
C PHE A 88 10.12 -6.06 -5.65
N THR A 89 9.66 -7.24 -6.09
CA THR A 89 9.99 -7.80 -7.40
C THR A 89 8.73 -7.97 -8.24
N ALA A 90 8.86 -7.93 -9.57
CA ALA A 90 7.73 -8.18 -10.47
C ALA A 90 7.08 -9.56 -10.22
N LYS A 91 7.89 -10.59 -9.93
CA LYS A 91 7.40 -11.94 -9.62
C LYS A 91 6.51 -11.95 -8.38
N GLU A 92 6.94 -11.28 -7.32
CA GLU A 92 6.16 -11.15 -6.08
C GLU A 92 4.83 -10.44 -6.33
N VAL A 93 4.85 -9.35 -7.12
CA VAL A 93 3.64 -8.63 -7.51
C VAL A 93 2.69 -9.53 -8.30
N ALA A 94 3.20 -10.27 -9.28
CA ALA A 94 2.40 -11.20 -10.08
C ALA A 94 1.70 -12.25 -9.21
N THR A 95 2.43 -12.84 -8.26
CA THR A 95 1.87 -13.82 -7.30
C THR A 95 0.77 -13.19 -6.44
N ALA A 96 1.00 -12.00 -5.88
CA ALA A 96 0.00 -11.30 -5.08
C ALA A 96 -1.24 -10.94 -5.92
N ARG A 97 -1.06 -10.42 -7.14
CA ARG A 97 -2.15 -10.06 -8.06
C ARG A 97 -3.01 -11.26 -8.44
N ALA A 98 -2.39 -12.40 -8.72
CA ALA A 98 -3.08 -13.66 -9.04
C ALA A 98 -3.87 -14.19 -7.82
N SER A 99 -3.26 -14.21 -6.64
CA SER A 99 -3.92 -14.65 -5.40
C SER A 99 -5.02 -13.70 -4.89
N GLY A 100 -5.12 -12.49 -5.47
CA GLY A 100 -6.03 -11.43 -5.04
C GLY A 100 -7.17 -11.15 -6.01
N GLN A 101 -7.46 -12.04 -6.97
CA GLN A 101 -8.44 -11.79 -8.02
C GLN A 101 -9.86 -11.49 -7.51
N ALA A 102 -10.29 -12.17 -6.45
CA ALA A 102 -11.60 -11.99 -5.83
C ALA A 102 -11.64 -10.88 -4.76
N ILE A 103 -10.49 -10.26 -4.45
CA ILE A 103 -10.39 -9.25 -3.38
C ILE A 103 -10.93 -7.92 -3.90
N THR A 104 -11.92 -7.36 -3.19
CA THR A 104 -12.48 -6.03 -3.46
C THR A 104 -11.68 -4.92 -2.78
N ALA A 105 -11.84 -3.67 -3.20
CA ALA A 105 -11.20 -2.52 -2.53
C ALA A 105 -11.60 -2.41 -1.04
N ALA A 106 -12.80 -2.86 -0.67
CA ALA A 106 -13.25 -2.91 0.72
C ALA A 106 -12.57 -4.03 1.52
N ASP A 107 -12.33 -5.19 0.88
CA ASP A 107 -11.51 -6.24 1.48
C ASP A 107 -10.08 -5.76 1.73
N VAL A 108 -9.50 -5.00 0.79
CA VAL A 108 -8.16 -4.42 0.99
C VAL A 108 -8.13 -3.49 2.20
N ALA A 109 -9.12 -2.62 2.38
CA ALA A 109 -9.20 -1.76 3.57
C ALA A 109 -9.25 -2.58 4.87
N ARG A 110 -10.02 -3.68 4.90
CA ARG A 110 -10.06 -4.60 6.04
C ARG A 110 -8.72 -5.30 6.31
N LEU A 111 -8.01 -5.70 5.25
CA LEU A 111 -6.72 -6.37 5.37
C LEU A 111 -5.69 -5.49 6.09
N HIS A 112 -5.71 -4.17 5.90
CA HIS A 112 -4.74 -3.25 6.49
C HIS A 112 -4.59 -3.42 8.00
N ALA A 113 -5.72 -3.42 8.73
CA ALA A 113 -5.71 -3.62 10.18
C ALA A 113 -5.21 -5.03 10.57
N THR A 114 -5.60 -6.07 9.81
CA THR A 114 -5.21 -7.45 10.12
C THR A 114 -3.73 -7.72 9.89
N VAL A 115 -3.09 -6.98 8.97
CA VAL A 115 -1.64 -7.10 8.70
C VAL A 115 -0.81 -6.16 9.59
N GLY A 116 -1.44 -5.56 10.61
CA GLY A 116 -0.81 -4.67 11.58
C GLY A 116 -0.39 -3.34 10.97
N GLY A 117 -1.21 -2.81 10.05
CA GLY A 117 -1.23 -1.40 9.74
C GLY A 117 -2.07 -0.65 10.78
N GLY A 118 -1.66 0.57 11.12
CA GLY A 118 -2.30 1.34 12.18
C GLY A 118 -1.66 2.68 12.40
#